data_AF-A0A8S1C3D0-F1
#
_entry.id   AF-A0A8S1C3D0-F1
#
_cell.length_a   1.000
_cell.length_b   1.000
_cell.length_c   1.000
_cell.angle_alpha   90.00
_cell.angle_beta   90.00
_cell.angle_gamma   90.00
#
_symmetry.space_group_name_H-M   'P 1'
#
loop_
_entity.id
_entity.type
_entity.pdbx_description
1 polymer ?
#
loop_
_entity_poly.entity_id
_entity_poly.type
_entity_poly.pdbx_seq_one_letter_code
_entity_poly.pdbx_strand_id
1 'polypeptide(L)'
;MTRNKDVDIFVARAWHEGELLPGYVWDDLGYFCYKGNMISKPLTRCQILVSHQVGFAEPYQCEPKDCLPVGCDAGKKHLYMGIFLVNGVQLCGEVRDGVCNIAGRNGRVWTEPNYFWIVTRLWEPFWDNPTNGPPILQCGKLYRQKKPSS
;
A
#
# COMPACT_ATOMS: atom_id res chain seq x y z
N MET A 1 15.54 -7.64 -27.41
CA MET A 1 15.62 -7.21 -25.99
C MET A 1 14.53 -6.19 -25.73
N THR A 2 13.36 -6.62 -25.25
CA THR A 2 12.33 -5.70 -24.74
C THR A 2 12.84 -5.13 -23.42
N ARG A 3 13.08 -3.81 -23.35
CA ARG A 3 13.32 -3.14 -22.07
C ARG A 3 12.15 -3.48 -21.16
N ASN A 4 12.42 -4.13 -20.03
CA ASN A 4 11.45 -4.18 -18.94
C ASN A 4 11.14 -2.74 -18.58
N LYS A 5 9.94 -2.28 -18.93
CA LYS A 5 9.46 -0.96 -18.54
C LYS A 5 9.23 -1.06 -17.04
N ASP A 6 10.06 -0.37 -16.26
CA ASP A 6 9.75 -0.18 -14.84
C ASP A 6 8.39 0.49 -14.78
N VAL A 7 7.45 -0.16 -14.09
CA VAL A 7 6.10 0.36 -13.92
C VAL A 7 6.01 0.95 -12.52
N ASP A 8 5.59 2.21 -12.47
CA ASP A 8 5.49 2.96 -11.24
C ASP A 8 4.15 2.65 -10.59
N ILE A 9 4.20 2.21 -9.33
CA ILE A 9 3.02 1.93 -8.52
C ILE A 9 3.00 2.92 -7.37
N PHE A 10 1.87 3.64 -7.25
CA PHE A 10 1.70 4.73 -6.31
C PHE A 10 0.67 4.41 -5.24
N VAL A 11 0.94 4.83 -4.00
CA VAL A 11 -0.04 4.79 -2.91
C VAL A 11 -1.16 5.79 -3.22
N ALA A 12 -2.40 5.34 -3.15
CA ALA A 12 -3.55 6.15 -3.53
C ALA A 12 -4.76 5.94 -2.61
N ARG A 13 -5.73 6.84 -2.75
CA ARG A 13 -7.08 6.70 -2.20
C ARG A 13 -8.14 7.22 -3.15
N ALA A 14 -9.36 6.74 -3.04
CA ALA A 14 -10.47 7.23 -3.84
C ALA A 14 -11.83 7.06 -3.14
N TRP A 15 -12.75 7.98 -3.42
CA TRP A 15 -14.13 7.90 -2.92
C TRP A 15 -14.93 6.84 -3.67
N HIS A 16 -15.64 5.97 -2.96
CA HIS A 16 -16.62 5.03 -3.52
C HIS A 16 -17.76 4.83 -2.51
N GLU A 17 -19.00 5.06 -2.95
CA GLU A 17 -20.21 4.83 -2.13
C GLU A 17 -20.17 5.44 -0.71
N GLY A 18 -19.56 6.63 -0.56
CA GLY A 18 -19.47 7.31 0.73
C GLY A 18 -18.29 6.87 1.61
N GLU A 19 -17.45 5.95 1.14
CA GLU A 19 -16.20 5.57 1.78
C GLU A 19 -15.00 6.17 1.03
N LEU A 20 -13.98 6.58 1.77
CA LEU A 20 -12.69 6.97 1.21
C LEU A 20 -11.76 5.77 1.33
N LEU A 21 -11.54 5.07 0.22
CA LEU A 21 -10.88 3.77 0.21
C LEU A 21 -9.38 3.90 -0.09
N PRO A 22 -8.51 3.29 0.71
CA PRO A 22 -7.08 3.17 0.42
C PRO A 22 -6.79 2.09 -0.64
N GLY A 23 -5.73 2.29 -1.42
CA GLY A 23 -5.27 1.34 -2.43
C GLY A 23 -4.02 1.82 -3.14
N TYR A 24 -3.86 1.43 -4.41
CA TYR A 24 -2.75 1.85 -5.25
C TYR A 24 -3.21 2.25 -6.64
N VAL A 25 -2.38 3.04 -7.31
CA VAL A 25 -2.46 3.31 -8.75
C VAL A 25 -1.34 2.53 -9.44
N TRP A 26 -1.68 1.86 -10.52
CA TRP A 26 -0.75 1.24 -11.45
C TRP A 26 -1.17 1.69 -12.85
N ASP A 27 -0.24 2.31 -13.58
CA ASP A 27 -0.51 2.96 -14.87
C ASP A 27 -1.57 4.08 -14.71
N ASP A 28 -2.71 3.99 -15.41
CA ASP A 28 -3.80 4.98 -15.43
C ASP A 28 -5.03 4.57 -14.60
N LEU A 29 -4.91 3.48 -13.83
CA LEU A 29 -5.98 2.92 -13.01
C LEU A 29 -5.58 2.79 -11.54
N GLY A 30 -6.50 3.20 -10.66
CA GLY A 30 -6.48 2.92 -9.24
C GLY A 30 -7.26 1.65 -8.92
N TYR A 31 -6.75 0.85 -7.99
CA TYR A 31 -7.30 -0.41 -7.53
C TYR A 31 -7.56 -0.35 -6.03
N PHE A 32 -8.81 -0.61 -5.62
CA PHE A 32 -9.27 -0.46 -4.24
C PHE A 32 -10.12 -1.66 -3.83
N CYS A 33 -10.10 -2.00 -2.54
CA CYS A 33 -10.99 -3.01 -1.97
C CYS A 33 -12.28 -2.34 -1.50
N TYR A 34 -13.42 -2.92 -1.82
CA TYR A 34 -14.71 -2.47 -1.30
C TYR A 34 -15.62 -3.67 -1.02
N LYS A 35 -16.04 -3.83 0.24
CA LYS A 35 -16.91 -4.93 0.68
C LYS A 35 -16.44 -6.31 0.18
N GLY A 36 -15.13 -6.56 0.27
CA GLY A 36 -14.49 -7.81 -0.18
C GLY A 36 -14.27 -7.95 -1.68
N ASN A 37 -14.65 -6.95 -2.49
CA ASN A 37 -14.50 -6.96 -3.94
C ASN A 37 -13.42 -5.98 -4.40
N MET A 38 -12.82 -6.27 -5.57
CA MET A 38 -11.97 -5.30 -6.26
C MET A 38 -12.84 -4.29 -7.00
N ILE A 39 -12.54 -3.01 -6.81
CA ILE A 39 -13.02 -1.94 -7.66
C ILE A 39 -11.85 -1.23 -8.33
N SER A 40 -12.07 -0.76 -9.55
CA SER A 40 -11.10 0.08 -10.26
C SER A 40 -11.68 1.47 -10.54
N LYS A 41 -10.81 2.48 -10.57
CA LYS A 41 -11.16 3.86 -10.91
C LYS A 41 -10.10 4.47 -11.82
N PRO A 42 -10.47 5.35 -12.76
CA PRO A 42 -9.48 6.10 -13.52
C PRO A 42 -8.65 6.99 -12.60
N LEU A 43 -7.40 7.25 -12.97
CA LEU A 43 -6.47 8.11 -12.24
C LEU A 43 -7.07 9.49 -11.88
N THR A 44 -7.89 10.06 -12.77
CA THR A 44 -8.59 11.34 -12.54
C THR A 44 -9.56 11.33 -11.36
N ARG A 45 -9.90 10.16 -10.82
CA ARG A 45 -10.74 9.97 -9.63
C ARG A 45 -9.96 9.49 -8.41
N CYS A 46 -8.64 9.49 -8.47
CA CYS A 46 -7.75 9.04 -7.41
C CYS A 46 -6.98 10.22 -6.82
N GLN A 47 -6.67 10.14 -5.53
CA GLN A 47 -5.73 11.03 -4.85
C GLN A 47 -4.46 10.23 -4.55
N ILE A 48 -3.31 10.67 -5.06
CA ILE A 48 -2.03 10.03 -4.83
C ILE A 48 -1.38 10.64 -3.59
N LEU A 49 -0.76 9.78 -2.76
CA LEU A 49 0.05 10.24 -1.64
C LEU A 49 1.36 10.83 -2.16
N VAL A 50 1.52 12.14 -2.00
CA VAL A 50 2.74 12.88 -2.33
C VAL A 50 3.34 13.36 -1.00
N SER A 51 4.15 12.52 -0.36
CA SER A 51 4.83 12.86 0.90
C SER A 51 6.33 12.61 0.79
N HIS A 52 7.12 13.42 1.49
CA HIS A 52 8.57 13.35 1.52
C HIS A 52 9.15 12.39 2.58
N GLN A 53 8.37 11.98 3.58
CA GLN A 53 8.83 11.07 4.63
C GLN A 53 7.71 10.13 5.08
N VAL A 54 7.80 8.87 4.68
CA VAL A 54 7.00 7.77 5.25
C VAL A 54 7.94 6.61 5.57
N GLY A 55 7.61 5.88 6.62
CA GLY A 55 8.30 4.67 7.04
C GLY A 55 7.43 3.44 6.89
N PHE A 56 8.05 2.28 7.12
CA PHE A 56 7.35 1.00 7.26
C PHE A 56 7.62 0.42 8.64
N ALA A 57 6.57 -0.14 9.23
CA ALA A 57 6.66 -0.81 10.52
C ALA A 57 5.89 -2.12 10.47
N GLU A 58 6.42 -3.16 11.09
CA GLU A 58 5.68 -4.41 11.27
C GLU A 58 4.50 -4.22 12.22
N PRO A 59 3.48 -5.09 12.20
CA PRO A 59 2.25 -4.84 12.94
C PRO A 59 2.42 -4.75 14.45
N TYR A 60 3.44 -5.39 15.01
CA TYR A 60 3.77 -5.33 16.44
C TYR A 60 4.67 -4.15 16.82
N GLN A 61 5.16 -3.36 15.85
CA GLN A 61 6.09 -2.26 16.08
C GLN A 61 5.40 -0.88 16.20
N CYS A 62 4.13 -0.77 15.85
CA CYS A 62 3.40 0.49 15.92
C CYS A 62 1.92 0.29 16.28
N GLU A 63 1.35 1.27 16.97
CA GLU A 63 -0.07 1.33 17.24
C GLU A 63 -0.81 1.95 16.03
N PRO A 64 -2.09 1.64 15.79
CA PRO A 64 -2.86 2.24 14.69
C PRO A 64 -2.84 3.78 14.66
N LYS A 65 -2.73 4.43 15.82
CA LYS A 65 -2.63 5.91 15.94
C LYS A 65 -1.34 6.49 15.33
N ASP A 66 -0.30 5.67 15.18
CA ASP A 66 1.00 6.05 14.61
C ASP A 66 1.04 5.78 13.10
N CYS A 67 0.06 5.06 12.57
CA CYS A 67 -0.10 4.75 11.16
C CYS A 67 -0.77 5.91 10.42
N LEU A 68 -0.45 6.04 9.13
CA LEU A 68 -1.09 7.03 8.26
C LEU A 68 -2.57 6.67 8.05
N PRO A 69 -3.55 7.48 8.52
CA PRO A 69 -4.95 7.29 8.14
C PRO A 69 -5.12 7.73 6.69
N VAL A 70 -5.37 6.78 5.80
CA VAL A 70 -5.50 7.05 4.37
C VAL A 70 -6.97 7.11 3.93
N GLY A 71 -7.88 6.56 4.72
CA GLY A 71 -9.29 6.47 4.38
C GLY A 71 -10.26 6.57 5.56
N CYS A 72 -11.54 6.44 5.24
CA CYS A 72 -12.60 6.29 6.22
C CYS A 72 -13.75 5.47 5.65
N ASP A 73 -14.35 4.61 6.47
CA ASP A 73 -15.56 3.89 6.11
C ASP A 73 -16.82 4.78 6.23
N ALA A 74 -17.99 4.21 5.91
CA ALA A 74 -19.27 4.94 5.95
C ALA A 74 -19.64 5.39 7.39
N GLY A 75 -19.10 4.72 8.40
CA GLY A 75 -19.22 5.09 9.81
C GLY A 75 -18.19 6.12 10.28
N LYS A 76 -17.37 6.66 9.36
CA LYS A 76 -16.25 7.57 9.64
C LYS A 76 -15.13 6.96 10.48
N LYS A 77 -15.05 5.63 10.59
CA LYS A 77 -13.91 4.94 11.20
C LYS A 77 -12.72 5.05 10.25
N HIS A 78 -11.54 5.36 10.79
CA HIS A 78 -10.33 5.44 9.99
C HIS A 78 -9.97 4.10 9.34
N LEU A 79 -9.58 4.20 8.07
CA LEU A 79 -8.95 3.12 7.32
C LEU A 79 -7.48 3.48 7.12
N TYR A 80 -6.65 2.48 7.26
CA TYR A 80 -5.20 2.61 7.22
C TYR A 80 -4.63 1.89 6.01
N MET A 81 -3.38 2.21 5.69
CA MET A 81 -2.66 1.60 4.57
C MET A 81 -1.68 0.54 5.07
N GLY A 82 -1.77 -0.65 4.48
CA GLY A 82 -0.81 -1.72 4.64
C GLY A 82 -0.11 -2.04 3.32
N ILE A 83 0.98 -2.77 3.40
CA ILE A 83 1.76 -3.16 2.24
C ILE A 83 2.29 -4.59 2.38
N PHE A 84 2.18 -5.38 1.31
CA PHE A 84 2.78 -6.72 1.25
C PHE A 84 3.10 -7.13 -0.20
N LEU A 85 3.83 -8.23 -0.35
CA LEU A 85 4.23 -8.77 -1.65
C LEU A 85 3.11 -9.60 -2.27
N VAL A 86 2.66 -9.21 -3.46
CA VAL A 86 1.77 -10.01 -4.31
C VAL A 86 2.54 -10.40 -5.56
N ASN A 87 2.79 -11.70 -5.75
CA ASN A 87 3.52 -12.23 -6.91
C ASN A 87 4.89 -11.54 -7.15
N GLY A 88 5.61 -11.20 -6.08
CA GLY A 88 6.90 -10.52 -6.14
C GLY A 88 6.83 -9.02 -6.47
N VAL A 89 5.64 -8.43 -6.43
CA VAL A 89 5.42 -6.98 -6.54
C VAL A 89 4.90 -6.47 -5.22
N GLN A 90 5.53 -5.44 -4.67
CA GLN A 90 5.04 -4.80 -3.46
C GLN A 90 3.85 -3.93 -3.82
N LEU A 91 2.70 -4.20 -3.20
CA LEU A 91 1.45 -3.50 -3.43
C LEU A 91 0.89 -3.01 -2.10
N CYS A 92 0.18 -1.89 -2.12
CA CYS A 92 -0.46 -1.35 -0.92
C CYS A 92 -1.98 -1.53 -0.95
N GLY A 93 -2.59 -1.61 0.22
CA GLY A 93 -4.01 -1.90 0.36
C GLY A 93 -4.58 -1.47 1.71
N GLU A 94 -5.85 -1.77 1.88
CA GLU A 94 -6.60 -1.42 3.08
C GLU A 94 -6.26 -2.33 4.25
N VAL A 95 -5.93 -1.78 5.40
CA VAL A 95 -5.89 -2.55 6.65
C VAL A 95 -7.21 -2.38 7.38
N ARG A 96 -7.87 -3.52 7.61
CA ARG A 96 -9.12 -3.62 8.38
C ARG A 96 -9.09 -4.89 9.22
N ASP A 97 -9.51 -4.78 10.46
CA ASP A 97 -9.66 -5.92 11.40
C ASP A 97 -8.40 -6.80 11.49
N GLY A 98 -7.22 -6.16 11.50
CA GLY A 98 -5.93 -6.84 11.66
C GLY A 98 -5.36 -7.49 10.40
N VAL A 99 -5.99 -7.34 9.24
CA VAL A 99 -5.50 -7.87 7.96
C VAL A 99 -5.37 -6.78 6.89
N CYS A 100 -4.39 -6.92 6.00
CA CYS A 100 -4.26 -6.06 4.83
C CYS A 100 -4.94 -6.70 3.61
N ASN A 101 -5.77 -5.93 2.92
CA ASN A 101 -6.52 -6.33 1.73
C ASN A 101 -6.04 -5.54 0.51
N ILE A 102 -5.51 -6.23 -0.49
CA ILE A 102 -5.01 -5.64 -1.74
C ILE A 102 -5.87 -6.06 -2.92
N ALA A 103 -6.36 -5.07 -3.64
CA ALA A 103 -7.13 -5.23 -4.85
C ALA A 103 -6.23 -5.54 -6.06
N GLY A 104 -6.57 -6.57 -6.83
CA GLY A 104 -5.79 -7.02 -7.96
C GLY A 104 -6.31 -6.63 -9.32
N ARG A 105 -5.37 -6.43 -10.24
CA ARG A 105 -5.66 -6.20 -11.67
C ARG A 105 -6.46 -7.34 -12.31
N ASN A 106 -6.41 -8.55 -11.74
CA ASN A 106 -7.15 -9.73 -12.17
C ASN A 106 -8.55 -9.86 -11.52
N GLY A 107 -9.03 -8.84 -10.81
CA GLY A 107 -10.32 -8.89 -10.11
C GLY A 107 -10.29 -9.57 -8.75
N ARG A 108 -9.15 -10.10 -8.32
CA ARG A 108 -9.00 -10.77 -7.03
C ARG A 108 -8.71 -9.75 -5.92
N VAL A 109 -9.15 -10.04 -4.70
CA VAL A 109 -8.61 -9.42 -3.48
C VAL A 109 -7.68 -10.43 -2.80
N TRP A 110 -6.47 -9.99 -2.44
CA TRP A 110 -5.58 -10.75 -1.58
C TRP A 110 -5.67 -10.22 -0.17
N THR A 111 -5.67 -11.13 0.80
CA THR A 111 -5.75 -10.80 2.22
C THR A 111 -4.57 -11.45 2.92
N GLU A 112 -3.83 -10.66 3.69
CA GLU A 112 -2.62 -11.11 4.37
C GLU A 112 -2.56 -10.52 5.79
N PRO A 113 -2.44 -11.34 6.85
CA PRO A 113 -2.17 -10.85 8.20
C PRO A 113 -0.73 -10.34 8.39
N ASN A 114 0.23 -10.79 7.58
CA ASN A 114 1.63 -10.34 7.63
C ASN A 114 1.89 -9.22 6.60
N TYR A 115 1.69 -7.98 7.02
CA TYR A 115 1.91 -6.78 6.21
C TYR A 115 2.78 -5.78 6.98
N PHE A 116 3.27 -4.76 6.29
CA PHE A 116 3.85 -3.59 6.96
C PHE A 116 2.84 -2.43 6.94
N TRP A 117 2.80 -1.65 8.01
CA TRP A 117 2.10 -0.38 8.06
C TRP A 117 2.86 0.70 7.30
N ILE A 118 2.15 1.68 6.75
CA ILE A 118 2.75 2.95 6.35
C ILE A 118 2.61 3.94 7.51
N VAL A 119 3.74 4.41 8.03
CA VAL A 119 3.81 5.34 9.18
C VAL A 119 4.37 6.70 8.76
N THR A 120 3.87 7.78 9.36
CA THR A 120 4.33 9.16 9.08
C THR A 120 5.51 9.60 9.94
N ARG A 121 5.87 8.79 10.94
CA ARG A 121 7.00 9.04 11.82
C ARG A 121 7.93 7.84 11.75
N LEU A 122 9.13 8.05 11.21
CA LEU A 122 10.22 7.11 11.43
C LEU A 122 10.51 7.17 12.93
N TRP A 123 10.23 6.08 13.66
CA TRP A 123 10.99 5.84 14.88
C TRP A 123 12.46 5.79 14.47
N GLU A 124 13.30 6.53 15.17
CA GLU A 124 14.74 6.62 14.92
C GLU A 124 15.42 5.24 14.84
N PRO A 125 16.56 5.12 14.15
CA PRO A 125 16.88 4.00 13.29
C PRO A 125 17.29 2.73 14.06
N PHE A 126 16.57 1.64 13.83
CA PHE A 126 17.07 0.28 14.08
C PHE A 126 17.72 -0.25 12.78
N TRP A 127 18.77 0.41 12.30
CA TRP A 127 19.42 0.12 11.01
C TRP A 127 20.91 -0.17 11.16
N ASP A 128 21.26 -1.34 11.69
CA ASP A 128 22.63 -1.89 11.64
C ASP A 128 22.76 -3.11 10.69
N ASN A 129 21.74 -3.43 9.89
CA ASN A 129 21.84 -4.58 8.96
C ASN A 129 21.19 -4.33 7.59
N PRO A 130 21.96 -3.94 6.55
CA PRO A 130 21.44 -3.54 5.25
C PRO A 130 20.96 -4.70 4.34
N THR A 131 20.98 -5.95 4.82
CA THR A 131 20.69 -7.11 3.96
C THR A 131 19.23 -7.60 3.98
N ASN A 132 18.42 -7.23 4.98
CA ASN A 132 17.07 -7.77 5.17
C ASN A 132 15.98 -6.72 5.50
N GLY A 133 16.26 -5.43 5.28
CA GLY A 133 15.31 -4.35 5.58
C GLY A 133 14.12 -4.27 4.63
N PRO A 134 12.92 -3.87 5.09
CA PRO A 134 11.83 -3.51 4.19
C PRO A 134 12.27 -2.37 3.25
N PRO A 135 11.84 -2.38 1.98
CA PRO A 135 12.26 -1.38 1.00
C PRO A 135 11.85 0.04 1.45
N ILE A 136 12.72 1.02 1.20
CA ILE A 136 12.47 2.43 1.50
C ILE A 136 11.52 3.01 0.43
N LEU A 137 10.42 3.64 0.85
CA LEU A 137 9.53 4.35 -0.06
C LEU A 137 10.07 5.76 -0.30
N GLN A 138 10.92 5.91 -1.30
CA GLN A 138 11.36 7.23 -1.74
C GLN A 138 10.29 7.80 -2.68
N CYS A 139 9.40 8.62 -2.13
CA CYS A 139 8.29 9.31 -2.80
C CYS A 139 7.42 8.43 -3.72
N GLY A 140 6.39 7.81 -3.15
CA GLY A 140 5.27 7.23 -3.92
C GLY A 140 5.62 6.13 -4.91
N LYS A 141 6.87 5.67 -4.98
CA LYS A 141 7.34 4.67 -5.94
C LYS A 141 7.58 3.33 -5.24
N LEU A 142 6.78 2.33 -5.57
CA LEU A 142 7.04 0.95 -5.15
C LEU A 142 7.97 0.27 -6.14
N TYR A 143 9.10 -0.23 -5.64
CA TYR A 143 10.06 -0.95 -6.45
C TYR A 143 9.70 -2.43 -6.52
N ARG A 144 9.80 -3.01 -7.72
CA ARG A 144 9.75 -4.46 -7.88
C ARG A 144 11.02 -5.06 -7.28
N GLN A 145 10.89 -5.89 -6.25
CA GLN A 145 12.03 -6.63 -5.72
C GLN A 145 12.46 -7.65 -6.80
N LYS A 146 13.68 -7.51 -7.32
CA LYS A 146 14.26 -8.56 -8.17
C LYS A 146 14.44 -9.79 -7.28
N LYS A 147 13.89 -10.94 -7.70
CA LYS A 147 14.33 -12.23 -7.14
C LYS A 147 15.86 -12.29 -7.28
N PRO A 148 16.61 -12.66 -6.23
CA PRO A 148 18.02 -12.97 -6.41
C PRO A 148 18.12 -14.07 -7.47
N SER A 149 18.89 -13.80 -8.51
CA SER A 149 19.30 -14.81 -9.48
C SER A 149 20.10 -15.86 -8.72
N SER A 150 19.49 -17.02 -8.52
CA SER A 150 20.16 -18.26 -8.14
C SER A 150 21.12 -18.71 -9.24
#